data_AF-A0A1I8MD57-F1
#
_entry.id   AF-A0A1I8MD57-F1
#
_cell.length_a   1.000
_cell.length_b   1.000
_cell.length_c   1.000
_cell.angle_alpha   90.00
_cell.angle_beta   90.00
_cell.angle_gamma   90.00
#
_symmetry.space_group_name_H-M   'P 1'
#
loop_
_entity.id
_entity.type
_entity.pdbx_description
1 polymer ?
#
loop_
_entity_poly.entity_id
_entity_poly.type
_entity_poly.pdbx_seq_one_letter_code
_entity_poly.pdbx_strand_id
1 'polypeptide(L)'
;MTTKEQPKKNAENKIEFNVKITKETVNSIGLEWSCIEGADVYRIEKHHKTKGWTKVDWTSHCSTTIDNLEENFGYRLRVKALRLPLNVTEYELLQTSNEIVGCTLATEPTTICLFRAIKKDHHFLVKRILRRRPSLIEYPGPNGYLPLANAIAFGDMCVVDSLLSGGASVHVGNPNNNRTPLHQAFYYGRVAVARMLLNKKADMEAKDMYGLTPCHLAVDANQGEILKFALENGANAESEDACGWTLLMRAVVMDSDFTILKLIMQFGADLENRDMRNLTCMDLARLYNNKKAEDYFIKQLRLQEMKKQKEEKGAD
;
A
#
# COMPACT_ATOMS: atom_id res chain seq x y z
N MET A 1 -16.32 81.36 0.75
CA MET A 1 -15.78 80.48 -0.32
C MET A 1 -14.56 79.79 0.25
N THR A 2 -14.45 78.48 0.47
CA THR A 2 -15.23 77.30 0.08
C THR A 2 -14.86 76.20 1.08
N THR A 3 -15.82 75.76 1.89
CA THR A 3 -15.70 74.53 2.68
C THR A 3 -15.71 73.35 1.71
N LYS A 4 -14.57 72.66 1.56
CA LYS A 4 -14.50 71.40 0.83
C LYS A 4 -15.12 70.31 1.68
N GLU A 5 -16.38 69.99 1.40
CA GLU A 5 -16.99 68.74 1.81
C GLU A 5 -16.22 67.59 1.14
N GLN A 6 -15.57 66.75 1.95
CA GLN A 6 -15.11 65.45 1.51
C GLN A 6 -16.31 64.50 1.47
N PRO A 7 -16.59 63.82 0.34
CA PRO A 7 -17.65 62.81 0.32
C PRO A 7 -17.22 61.64 1.20
N LYS A 8 -18.04 61.32 2.20
CA LYS A 8 -17.98 60.08 2.98
C LYS A 8 -17.95 58.93 1.97
N LYS A 9 -16.79 58.27 1.84
CA LYS A 9 -16.71 56.96 1.18
C LYS A 9 -17.65 56.05 1.95
N ASN A 10 -18.73 55.63 1.30
CA ASN A 10 -19.54 54.52 1.72
C ASN A 10 -18.58 53.35 1.97
N ALA A 11 -18.42 52.99 3.25
CA ALA A 11 -17.93 51.67 3.59
C ALA A 11 -19.03 50.71 3.13
N GLU A 12 -18.94 50.27 1.87
CA GLU A 12 -19.61 49.07 1.43
C GLU A 12 -19.20 48.00 2.44
N ASN A 13 -20.16 47.61 3.29
CA ASN A 13 -20.07 46.42 4.12
C ASN A 13 -19.86 45.26 3.15
N LYS A 14 -18.61 44.99 2.80
CA LYS A 14 -18.22 43.87 1.98
C LYS A 14 -18.52 42.64 2.83
N ILE A 15 -19.70 42.06 2.63
CA ILE A 15 -20.15 40.87 3.37
C ILE A 15 -19.05 39.84 3.18
N GLU A 16 -18.33 39.53 4.26
CA GLU A 16 -17.24 38.57 4.20
C GLU A 16 -17.82 37.20 3.93
N PHE A 17 -17.58 36.68 2.73
CA PHE A 17 -18.03 35.35 2.32
C PHE A 17 -17.20 34.26 3.02
N ASN A 18 -17.58 34.00 4.27
CA ASN A 18 -16.91 33.07 5.15
C ASN A 18 -17.72 31.79 5.31
N VAL A 19 -17.09 30.65 5.05
CA VAL A 19 -17.67 29.33 5.30
C VAL A 19 -17.31 28.90 6.71
N LYS A 20 -18.29 28.33 7.42
CA LYS A 20 -18.16 27.77 8.76
C LYS A 20 -18.61 26.32 8.74
N ILE A 21 -17.99 25.51 9.60
CA ILE A 21 -18.38 24.13 9.83
C ILE A 21 -19.39 24.13 10.97
N THR A 22 -20.57 23.54 10.76
CA THR A 22 -21.65 23.54 11.75
C THR A 22 -21.85 22.19 12.40
N LYS A 23 -21.61 21.10 11.67
CA LYS A 23 -21.74 19.73 12.18
C LYS A 23 -20.65 18.84 11.60
N GLU A 24 -19.95 18.11 12.47
CA GLU A 24 -19.00 17.08 12.06
C GLU A 24 -19.54 15.73 12.53
N THR A 25 -19.63 14.77 11.61
CA THR A 25 -19.98 13.39 11.93
C THR A 25 -18.85 12.44 11.50
N VAL A 26 -19.08 11.14 11.65
CA VAL A 26 -18.14 10.09 11.26
C VAL A 26 -17.84 10.12 9.75
N ASN A 27 -18.83 10.47 8.93
CA ASN A 27 -18.75 10.39 7.47
C ASN A 27 -19.37 11.60 6.74
N SER A 28 -19.74 12.65 7.47
CA SER A 28 -20.29 13.87 6.88
C SER A 28 -19.84 15.14 7.57
N ILE A 29 -19.84 16.23 6.80
CA ILE A 29 -19.50 17.58 7.28
C ILE A 29 -20.59 18.54 6.83
N GLY A 30 -21.25 19.18 7.79
CA GLY A 30 -22.18 20.28 7.59
C GLY A 30 -21.43 21.60 7.45
N LEU A 31 -21.76 22.33 6.40
CA LEU A 31 -21.20 23.63 6.06
C LEU A 31 -22.31 24.67 5.99
N GLU A 32 -22.04 25.85 6.51
CA GLU A 32 -22.89 27.03 6.37
C GLU A 32 -22.04 28.25 5.98
N TRP A 33 -22.62 29.14 5.20
CA TRP A 33 -21.97 30.38 4.77
C TRP A 33 -22.99 31.51 4.64
N SER A 34 -22.49 32.75 4.62
CA SER A 34 -23.29 33.92 4.31
C SER A 34 -23.68 33.92 2.84
N CYS A 35 -24.97 34.03 2.53
CA CYS A 35 -25.43 34.18 1.15
C CYS A 35 -24.88 35.47 0.53
N ILE A 36 -24.45 35.40 -0.74
CA ILE A 36 -24.02 36.57 -1.50
C ILE A 36 -25.18 37.05 -2.36
N GLU A 37 -25.42 38.36 -2.38
CA GLU A 37 -26.43 38.98 -3.25
C GLU A 37 -26.09 38.74 -4.72
N GLY A 38 -27.06 38.22 -5.48
CA GLY A 38 -26.91 37.92 -6.91
C GLY A 38 -26.24 36.58 -7.23
N ALA A 39 -25.93 35.75 -6.24
CA ALA A 39 -25.51 34.37 -6.46
C ALA A 39 -26.73 33.44 -6.63
N ASP A 40 -26.77 32.69 -7.72
CA ASP A 40 -27.86 31.74 -8.01
C ASP A 40 -27.56 30.35 -7.45
N VAL A 41 -26.29 29.95 -7.51
CA VAL A 41 -25.82 28.62 -7.09
C VAL A 41 -24.44 28.69 -6.45
N TYR A 42 -24.19 27.76 -5.54
CA TYR A 42 -22.92 27.58 -4.85
C TYR A 42 -22.29 26.26 -5.26
N ARG A 43 -21.03 26.32 -5.67
CA ARG A 43 -20.21 25.16 -6.00
C ARG A 43 -19.29 24.85 -4.83
N ILE A 44 -19.46 23.68 -4.23
CA ILE A 44 -18.57 23.19 -3.18
C ILE A 44 -17.41 22.44 -3.82
N GLU A 45 -16.20 22.81 -3.45
CA GLU A 45 -14.97 22.19 -3.93
C GLU A 45 -14.16 21.60 -2.79
N LYS A 46 -13.57 20.44 -3.06
CA LYS A 46 -12.60 19.76 -2.20
C LYS A 46 -11.26 19.71 -2.88
N HIS A 47 -10.21 19.99 -2.12
CA HIS A 47 -8.86 19.93 -2.64
C HIS A 47 -8.34 18.48 -2.64
N HIS A 48 -7.84 18.05 -3.80
CA HIS A 48 -7.11 16.80 -3.98
C HIS A 48 -5.64 17.08 -4.31
N LYS A 49 -4.72 16.37 -3.67
CA LYS A 49 -3.26 16.58 -3.84
C LYS A 49 -2.79 16.52 -5.31
N THR A 50 -3.40 15.65 -6.12
CA THR A 50 -3.02 15.43 -7.54
C THR A 50 -3.90 16.15 -8.53
N LYS A 51 -5.20 16.32 -8.24
CA LYS A 51 -6.19 16.90 -9.16
C LYS A 51 -6.48 18.39 -8.89
N GLY A 52 -5.94 18.95 -7.82
CA GLY A 52 -6.30 20.29 -7.34
C GLY A 52 -7.73 20.32 -6.83
N TRP A 53 -8.41 21.46 -7.01
CA TRP A 53 -9.78 21.66 -6.55
C TRP A 53 -10.79 20.95 -7.45
N THR A 54 -11.49 19.97 -6.90
CA THR A 54 -12.55 19.25 -7.61
C THR A 54 -13.90 19.55 -6.99
N LYS A 55 -14.91 19.70 -7.84
CA LYS A 55 -16.30 19.82 -7.41
C LYS A 55 -16.72 18.59 -6.61
N VAL A 56 -17.33 18.82 -5.45
CA VAL A 56 -18.02 17.80 -4.65
C VAL A 56 -19.51 17.87 -4.90
N ASP A 57 -20.10 19.05 -4.80
CA ASP A 57 -21.55 19.22 -4.80
C ASP A 57 -21.98 20.62 -5.28
N TRP A 58 -23.28 20.78 -5.56
CA TRP A 58 -23.95 22.03 -5.92
C TRP A 58 -25.17 22.25 -5.05
N THR A 59 -25.38 23.49 -4.61
CA THR A 59 -26.59 23.86 -3.86
C THR A 59 -27.00 25.28 -4.19
N SER A 60 -28.29 25.55 -4.18
CA SER A 60 -28.85 26.91 -4.19
C SER A 60 -29.00 27.50 -2.79
N HIS A 61 -28.85 26.68 -1.76
CA HIS A 61 -28.99 27.07 -0.35
C HIS A 61 -27.63 27.47 0.23
N CYS A 62 -27.63 28.27 1.29
CA CYS A 62 -26.41 28.72 1.95
C CYS A 62 -25.89 27.75 3.04
N SER A 63 -26.40 26.52 3.00
CA SER A 63 -26.00 25.41 3.86
C SER A 63 -26.01 24.12 3.04
N THR A 64 -25.07 23.22 3.31
CA THR A 64 -25.10 21.85 2.77
C THR A 64 -24.40 20.87 3.71
N THR A 65 -24.73 19.60 3.57
CA THR A 65 -24.01 18.50 4.22
C THR A 65 -23.30 17.67 3.17
N ILE A 66 -21.97 17.59 3.27
CA ILE A 66 -21.17 16.72 2.41
C ILE A 66 -21.13 15.34 3.04
N ASP A 67 -21.74 14.35 2.40
CA ASP A 67 -21.75 12.95 2.85
C ASP A 67 -20.64 12.12 2.20
N ASN A 68 -20.55 10.84 2.58
CA ASN A 68 -19.59 9.85 2.06
C ASN A 68 -18.11 10.25 2.23
N LEU A 69 -17.81 11.01 3.27
CA LEU A 69 -16.45 11.33 3.67
C LEU A 69 -15.84 10.17 4.46
N GLU A 70 -14.52 10.07 4.42
CA GLU A 70 -13.80 9.01 5.15
C GLU A 70 -13.62 9.42 6.61
N GLU A 71 -13.73 8.46 7.50
CA GLU A 71 -13.63 8.64 8.94
C GLU A 71 -12.25 9.13 9.42
N ASN A 72 -12.23 10.14 10.30
CA ASN A 72 -11.03 10.77 10.87
C ASN A 72 -10.08 11.41 9.84
N PHE A 73 -10.58 11.82 8.67
CA PHE A 73 -9.81 12.55 7.66
C PHE A 73 -10.12 14.04 7.68
N GLY A 74 -9.08 14.84 7.48
CA GLY A 74 -9.21 16.28 7.23
C GLY A 74 -9.34 16.56 5.73
N TYR A 75 -10.31 17.41 5.38
CA TYR A 75 -10.58 17.85 4.02
C TYR A 75 -10.46 19.36 3.92
N ARG A 76 -9.67 19.84 2.96
CA ARG A 76 -9.65 21.25 2.58
C ARG A 76 -10.84 21.51 1.66
N LEU A 77 -11.71 22.41 2.09
CA LEU A 77 -12.96 22.74 1.43
C LEU A 77 -13.02 24.24 1.16
N ARG A 78 -13.69 24.60 0.07
CA ARG A 78 -14.06 25.98 -0.24
C ARG A 78 -15.37 26.00 -1.01
N VAL A 79 -16.04 27.14 -1.00
CA VAL A 79 -17.29 27.36 -1.72
C VAL A 79 -17.08 28.50 -2.72
N LYS A 80 -17.64 28.34 -3.92
CA LYS A 80 -17.68 29.40 -4.94
C LYS A 80 -19.12 29.82 -5.16
N ALA A 81 -19.37 31.11 -5.04
CA ALA A 81 -20.65 31.71 -5.38
C ALA A 81 -20.67 32.03 -6.88
N LEU A 82 -21.67 31.51 -7.58
CA LEU A 82 -21.76 31.54 -9.02
C LEU A 82 -23.12 32.11 -9.45
N ARG A 83 -23.11 32.84 -10.56
CA ARG A 83 -24.30 33.44 -11.17
C ARG A 83 -24.46 32.93 -12.59
N LEU A 84 -25.69 32.71 -13.04
CA LEU A 84 -26.00 32.39 -14.42
C LEU A 84 -26.57 33.64 -15.12
N PRO A 85 -25.83 34.27 -16.05
CA PRO A 85 -26.36 35.40 -16.81
C PRO A 85 -27.46 34.93 -17.76
N LEU A 86 -28.49 35.75 -17.97
CA LEU A 86 -29.67 35.44 -18.81
C LEU A 86 -29.33 35.04 -20.26
N ASN A 87 -28.15 35.42 -20.77
CA ASN A 87 -27.76 35.24 -22.17
C ASN A 87 -26.54 34.32 -22.37
N VAL A 88 -26.10 33.59 -21.34
CA VAL A 88 -24.91 32.72 -21.41
C VAL A 88 -25.21 31.36 -20.77
N THR A 89 -24.63 30.28 -21.31
CA THR A 89 -24.76 28.91 -20.79
C THR A 89 -23.71 28.56 -19.72
N GLU A 90 -22.81 29.48 -19.40
CA GLU A 90 -21.71 29.31 -18.45
C GLU A 90 -21.93 30.15 -17.20
N TYR A 91 -21.55 29.59 -16.05
CA TYR A 91 -21.63 30.27 -14.77
C TYR A 91 -20.47 31.25 -14.58
N GLU A 92 -20.79 32.49 -14.21
CA GLU A 92 -19.82 33.51 -13.84
C GLU A 92 -19.46 33.43 -12.35
N LEU A 93 -18.17 33.59 -12.04
CA LEU A 93 -17.67 33.56 -10.66
C LEU A 93 -17.79 34.93 -10.01
N LEU A 94 -18.62 35.03 -8.97
CA LEU A 94 -18.73 36.25 -8.17
C LEU A 94 -17.63 36.31 -7.11
N GLN A 95 -17.57 35.28 -6.25
CA GLN A 95 -16.66 35.25 -5.12
C GLN A 95 -16.29 33.83 -4.73
N THR A 96 -15.09 33.65 -4.20
CA THR A 96 -14.61 32.40 -3.60
C THR A 96 -14.45 32.60 -2.10
N SER A 97 -14.88 31.63 -1.31
CA SER A 97 -14.79 31.69 0.15
C SER A 97 -13.35 31.55 0.65
N ASN A 98 -13.15 31.80 1.94
CA ASN A 98 -11.98 31.32 2.65
C ASN A 98 -11.83 29.78 2.54
N GLU A 99 -10.59 29.32 2.56
CA GLU A 99 -10.28 27.88 2.62
C GLU A 99 -10.42 27.40 4.07
N ILE A 100 -11.21 26.36 4.27
CA ILE A 100 -11.43 25.75 5.59
C ILE A 100 -10.97 24.30 5.60
N VAL A 101 -10.62 23.79 6.77
CA VAL A 101 -10.29 22.38 6.98
C VAL A 101 -11.40 21.75 7.82
N GLY A 102 -12.25 20.96 7.19
CA GLY A 102 -13.27 20.17 7.88
C GLY A 102 -12.75 18.78 8.22
N CYS A 103 -12.95 18.32 9.45
CA CYS A 103 -12.52 16.99 9.88
C CYS A 103 -13.73 16.12 10.16
N THR A 104 -13.75 14.90 9.63
CA THR A 104 -14.68 13.91 10.13
C THR A 104 -14.17 13.41 11.49
N LEU A 105 -15.07 13.21 12.44
CA LEU A 105 -14.71 12.80 13.80
C LEU A 105 -15.50 11.56 14.18
N ALA A 106 -14.79 10.48 14.50
CA ALA A 106 -15.35 9.34 15.22
C ALA A 106 -14.83 9.33 16.66
N THR A 107 -15.68 8.94 17.61
CA THR A 107 -15.34 8.77 19.03
C THR A 107 -14.32 7.65 19.25
N GLU A 108 -14.49 6.54 18.54
CA GLU A 108 -13.51 5.45 18.46
C GLU A 108 -13.13 5.19 17.00
N PRO A 109 -11.84 5.15 16.67
CA PRO A 109 -11.41 4.87 15.31
C PRO A 109 -11.66 3.41 14.93
N THR A 110 -12.09 3.18 13.69
CA THR A 110 -12.33 1.83 13.14
C THR A 110 -11.10 1.22 12.46
N THR A 111 -11.12 -0.10 12.22
CA THR A 111 -10.11 -0.80 11.40
C THR A 111 -10.11 -0.32 9.95
N ILE A 112 -11.28 0.06 9.42
CA ILE A 112 -11.42 0.62 8.07
C ILE A 112 -10.73 1.98 7.98
N CYS A 113 -10.91 2.82 9.00
CA CYS A 113 -10.22 4.11 9.11
C CYS A 113 -8.70 3.92 9.13
N LEU A 114 -8.19 3.00 9.96
CA LEU A 114 -6.76 2.67 10.01
C LEU A 114 -6.25 2.14 8.66
N PHE A 115 -6.95 1.19 8.05
CA PHE A 115 -6.59 0.64 6.74
C PHE A 115 -6.51 1.73 5.66
N ARG A 116 -7.48 2.65 5.61
CA ARG A 116 -7.47 3.78 4.66
C ARG A 116 -6.32 4.74 4.93
N ALA A 117 -6.00 5.00 6.20
CA ALA A 117 -4.88 5.85 6.58
C ALA A 117 -3.54 5.26 6.13
N ILE A 118 -3.36 3.94 6.29
CA ILE A 118 -2.18 3.20 5.82
C ILE A 118 -2.11 3.22 4.29
N LYS A 119 -3.22 2.91 3.59
CA LYS A 119 -3.27 2.90 2.12
C LYS A 119 -2.93 4.25 1.47
N LYS A 120 -3.13 5.36 2.18
CA LYS A 120 -2.86 6.72 1.71
C LYS A 120 -1.52 7.27 2.19
N ASP A 121 -0.71 6.48 2.88
CA ASP A 121 0.58 6.90 3.46
C ASP A 121 0.43 8.08 4.45
N HIS A 122 -0.70 8.11 5.18
CA HIS A 122 -0.98 9.16 6.17
C HIS A 122 -0.40 8.77 7.54
N HIS A 123 0.93 8.73 7.64
CA HIS A 123 1.65 8.34 8.85
C HIS A 123 1.20 9.07 10.14
N PHE A 124 0.95 10.39 10.09
CA PHE A 124 0.46 11.15 11.25
C PHE A 124 -0.93 10.69 11.70
N LEU A 125 -1.82 10.38 10.75
CA LEU A 125 -3.15 9.89 11.03
C LEU A 125 -3.08 8.48 11.63
N VAL A 126 -2.22 7.61 11.11
CA VAL A 126 -1.97 6.27 11.68
C VAL A 126 -1.52 6.39 13.14
N LYS A 127 -0.52 7.22 13.45
CA LYS A 127 -0.08 7.46 14.84
C LYS A 127 -1.21 7.99 15.72
N ARG A 128 -2.02 8.94 15.23
CA ARG A 128 -3.15 9.51 15.98
C ARG A 128 -4.22 8.45 16.26
N ILE A 129 -4.56 7.61 15.28
CA ILE A 129 -5.54 6.53 15.43
C ILE A 129 -5.05 5.52 16.47
N LEU A 130 -3.81 5.06 16.35
CA LEU A 130 -3.24 4.06 17.25
C LEU A 130 -3.06 4.57 18.69
N ARG A 131 -2.79 5.87 18.88
CA ARG A 131 -2.80 6.48 20.23
C ARG A 131 -4.18 6.46 20.88
N ARG A 132 -5.25 6.60 20.10
CA ARG A 132 -6.63 6.58 20.61
C ARG A 132 -7.12 5.15 20.85
N ARG A 133 -6.72 4.19 20.01
CA ARG A 133 -7.10 2.78 20.13
C ARG A 133 -5.93 1.87 19.70
N PRO A 134 -5.02 1.53 20.64
CA PRO A 134 -3.86 0.68 20.33
C PRO A 134 -4.25 -0.73 19.89
N SER A 135 -5.38 -1.25 20.36
CA SER A 135 -5.84 -2.61 20.05
C SER A 135 -6.06 -2.86 18.56
N LEU A 136 -6.25 -1.81 17.74
CA LEU A 136 -6.47 -1.94 16.29
C LEU A 136 -5.31 -2.61 15.55
N ILE A 137 -4.11 -2.65 16.15
CA ILE A 137 -2.92 -3.30 15.59
C ILE A 137 -3.15 -4.80 15.36
N GLU A 138 -4.02 -5.42 16.16
CA GLU A 138 -4.29 -6.86 16.12
C GLU A 138 -5.53 -7.22 15.30
N TYR A 139 -6.26 -6.24 14.76
CA TYR A 139 -7.46 -6.49 13.99
C TYR A 139 -7.20 -6.39 12.48
N PRO A 140 -7.60 -7.40 11.69
CA PRO A 140 -7.42 -7.36 10.26
C PRO A 140 -8.28 -6.27 9.61
N GLY A 141 -7.74 -5.70 8.53
CA GLY A 141 -8.48 -4.80 7.65
C GLY A 141 -9.49 -5.56 6.78
N PRO A 142 -10.19 -4.86 5.87
CA PRO A 142 -11.22 -5.46 5.01
C PRO A 142 -10.69 -6.55 4.07
N ASN A 143 -9.37 -6.61 3.82
CA ASN A 143 -8.72 -7.63 3.01
C ASN A 143 -8.20 -8.83 3.83
N GLY A 144 -8.47 -8.89 5.13
CA GLY A 144 -8.01 -9.97 6.02
C GLY A 144 -6.57 -9.82 6.53
N TYR A 145 -5.82 -8.83 6.04
CA TYR A 145 -4.44 -8.58 6.50
C TYR A 145 -4.42 -7.62 7.69
N LEU A 146 -3.50 -7.86 8.61
CA LEU A 146 -3.21 -6.97 9.73
C LEU A 146 -2.59 -5.65 9.26
N PRO A 147 -2.68 -4.57 10.06
CA PRO A 147 -2.15 -3.26 9.72
C PRO A 147 -0.68 -3.29 9.28
N LEU A 148 0.17 -4.08 9.96
CA LEU A 148 1.59 -4.20 9.60
C LEU A 148 1.76 -4.81 8.21
N ALA A 149 1.12 -5.93 7.92
CA ALA A 149 1.21 -6.56 6.60
C ALA A 149 0.69 -5.63 5.48
N ASN A 150 -0.38 -4.88 5.74
CA ASN A 150 -0.87 -3.86 4.81
C ASN A 150 0.16 -2.75 4.58
N ALA A 151 0.80 -2.23 5.62
CA ALA A 151 1.83 -1.20 5.50
C ALA A 151 3.02 -1.66 4.64
N ILE A 152 3.43 -2.93 4.78
CA ILE A 152 4.50 -3.53 3.98
C ILE A 152 4.09 -3.63 2.50
N ALA A 153 2.85 -4.03 2.23
CA ALA A 153 2.30 -4.13 0.89
C ALA A 153 2.33 -2.78 0.15
N PHE A 154 1.89 -1.71 0.84
CA PHE A 154 1.90 -0.37 0.28
C PHE A 154 3.30 0.25 0.21
N GLY A 155 4.23 -0.19 1.07
CA GLY A 155 5.65 0.18 1.01
C GLY A 155 6.03 1.42 1.82
N ASP A 156 5.19 1.87 2.75
CA ASP A 156 5.49 3.03 3.60
C ASP A 156 6.36 2.62 4.80
N MET A 157 7.65 2.92 4.69
CA MET A 157 8.65 2.64 5.72
C MET A 157 8.32 3.33 7.06
N CYS A 158 7.79 4.55 7.03
CA CYS A 158 7.49 5.31 8.25
C CYS A 158 6.32 4.69 9.00
N VAL A 159 5.30 4.22 8.27
CA VAL A 159 4.15 3.53 8.87
C VAL A 159 4.57 2.15 9.40
N VAL A 160 5.41 1.41 8.67
CA VAL A 160 5.97 0.13 9.14
C VAL A 160 6.73 0.33 10.46
N ASP A 161 7.63 1.30 10.54
CA ASP A 161 8.39 1.62 11.76
C ASP A 161 7.47 2.00 12.93
N SER A 162 6.42 2.77 12.64
CA SER A 162 5.44 3.19 13.65
C SER A 162 4.63 2.03 14.19
N LEU A 163 4.23 1.08 13.34
CA LEU A 163 3.49 -0.10 13.73
C LEU A 163 4.37 -1.08 14.54
N LEU A 164 5.61 -1.28 14.12
CA LEU A 164 6.58 -2.09 14.86
C LEU A 164 6.90 -1.49 16.23
N SER A 165 7.09 -0.17 16.29
CA SER A 165 7.26 0.57 17.56
C SER A 165 6.01 0.52 18.45
N GLY A 166 4.83 0.40 17.83
CA GLY A 166 3.54 0.22 18.51
C GLY A 166 3.26 -1.20 19.01
N GLY A 167 4.19 -2.15 18.82
CA GLY A 167 4.04 -3.53 19.29
C GLY A 167 3.37 -4.48 18.30
N ALA A 168 3.31 -4.14 17.01
CA ALA A 168 2.79 -5.06 16.00
C ALA A 168 3.58 -6.37 15.94
N SER A 169 2.89 -7.50 15.89
CA SER A 169 3.50 -8.83 15.76
C SER A 169 4.20 -9.00 14.41
N VAL A 170 5.42 -9.53 14.44
CA VAL A 170 6.19 -9.90 13.23
C VAL A 170 5.92 -11.33 12.76
N HIS A 171 5.09 -12.08 13.48
CA HIS A 171 4.79 -13.49 13.19
C HIS A 171 3.43 -13.69 12.56
N VAL A 172 2.48 -12.78 12.77
CA VAL A 172 1.12 -12.87 12.21
C VAL A 172 0.89 -11.69 11.28
N GLY A 173 0.62 -11.96 10.00
CA GLY A 173 0.36 -10.93 8.99
C GLY A 173 -1.06 -11.04 8.44
N ASN A 174 -1.54 -12.25 8.19
CA ASN A 174 -2.92 -12.55 7.84
C ASN A 174 -3.35 -13.85 8.58
N PRO A 175 -4.27 -13.74 9.54
CA PRO A 175 -4.73 -14.88 10.33
C PRO A 175 -5.39 -16.01 9.52
N ASN A 176 -5.90 -15.73 8.33
CA ASN A 176 -6.66 -16.71 7.55
C ASN A 176 -5.78 -17.64 6.70
N ASN A 177 -4.58 -17.19 6.30
CA ASN A 177 -3.68 -17.96 5.44
C ASN A 177 -2.31 -18.20 6.06
N ASN A 178 -2.13 -17.87 7.34
CA ASN A 178 -0.87 -17.96 8.08
C ASN A 178 0.30 -17.19 7.46
N ARG A 179 0.05 -16.24 6.57
CA ARG A 179 1.14 -15.41 6.03
C ARG A 179 1.64 -14.45 7.09
N THR A 180 2.95 -14.45 7.29
CA THR A 180 3.64 -13.51 8.19
C THR A 180 3.91 -12.17 7.47
N PRO A 181 4.21 -11.08 8.20
CA PRO A 181 4.70 -9.85 7.60
C PRO A 181 5.95 -10.05 6.70
N LEU A 182 6.78 -11.05 7.01
CA LEU A 182 7.97 -11.38 6.22
C LEU A 182 7.61 -11.95 4.84
N HIS A 183 6.57 -12.80 4.76
CA HIS A 183 6.01 -13.25 3.48
C HIS A 183 5.64 -12.08 2.57
N GLN A 184 4.99 -11.06 3.13
CA GLN A 184 4.62 -9.86 2.40
C GLN A 184 5.86 -9.06 1.96
N ALA A 185 6.86 -8.92 2.83
CA ALA A 185 8.09 -8.20 2.48
C ALA A 185 8.80 -8.86 1.29
N PHE A 186 8.83 -10.20 1.24
CA PHE A 186 9.42 -10.98 0.15
C PHE A 186 8.63 -10.88 -1.15
N TYR A 187 7.31 -10.99 -1.09
CA TYR A 187 6.46 -10.86 -2.27
C TYR A 187 6.60 -9.48 -2.95
N TYR A 188 6.75 -8.40 -2.16
CA TYR A 188 6.93 -7.04 -2.70
C TYR A 188 8.40 -6.59 -2.84
N GLY A 189 9.38 -7.47 -2.61
CA GLY A 189 10.80 -7.14 -2.76
C GLY A 189 11.34 -6.11 -1.76
N ARG A 190 10.73 -5.96 -0.59
CA ARG A 190 11.06 -4.90 0.39
C ARG A 190 12.24 -5.28 1.29
N VAL A 191 13.46 -5.27 0.76
CA VAL A 191 14.69 -5.69 1.47
C VAL A 191 14.90 -4.96 2.81
N ALA A 192 14.71 -3.64 2.84
CA ALA A 192 14.88 -2.85 4.06
C ALA A 192 13.90 -3.26 5.16
N VAL A 193 12.65 -3.55 4.78
CA VAL A 193 11.62 -4.03 5.71
C VAL A 193 11.92 -5.45 6.17
N ALA A 194 12.31 -6.34 5.27
CA ALA A 194 12.71 -7.70 5.62
C ALA A 194 13.84 -7.71 6.67
N ARG A 195 14.86 -6.85 6.50
CA ARG A 195 15.92 -6.67 7.49
C ARG A 195 15.39 -6.24 8.86
N MET A 196 14.47 -5.28 8.91
CA MET A 196 13.87 -4.84 10.16
C MET A 196 13.08 -5.96 10.86
N LEU A 197 12.32 -6.75 10.09
CA LEU A 197 11.55 -7.87 10.62
C LEU A 197 12.47 -8.97 11.17
N LEU A 198 13.54 -9.31 10.46
CA LEU A 198 14.53 -10.30 10.91
C LEU A 198 15.26 -9.83 12.18
N ASN A 199 15.62 -8.55 12.28
CA ASN A 199 16.18 -7.96 13.50
C ASN A 199 15.20 -8.06 14.70
N LYS A 200 13.89 -8.12 14.43
CA LYS A 200 12.84 -8.35 15.42
C LYS A 200 12.51 -9.84 15.61
N LYS A 201 13.39 -10.74 15.16
CA LYS A 201 13.26 -12.20 15.27
C LYS A 201 12.10 -12.81 14.46
N ALA A 202 11.73 -12.19 13.34
CA ALA A 202 10.85 -12.85 12.38
C ALA A 202 11.50 -14.15 11.87
N ASP A 203 10.68 -15.19 11.68
CA ASP A 203 11.14 -16.49 11.19
C ASP A 203 11.22 -16.49 9.67
N MET A 204 12.42 -16.76 9.14
CA MET A 204 12.72 -16.80 7.71
C MET A 204 12.17 -18.06 7.02
N GLU A 205 11.90 -19.12 7.80
CA GLU A 205 11.39 -20.41 7.32
C GLU A 205 9.92 -20.63 7.69
N ALA A 206 9.24 -19.58 8.17
CA ALA A 206 7.82 -19.63 8.47
C ALA A 206 7.04 -20.10 7.24
N LYS A 207 6.13 -21.07 7.42
CA LYS A 207 5.31 -21.59 6.32
C LYS A 207 3.90 -21.02 6.36
N ASP A 208 3.39 -20.57 5.22
CA ASP A 208 1.98 -20.21 5.05
C ASP A 208 1.08 -21.47 4.93
N MET A 209 -0.22 -21.28 4.73
CA MET A 209 -1.19 -22.38 4.62
C MET A 209 -0.91 -23.37 3.47
N TYR A 210 -0.07 -22.99 2.49
CA TYR A 210 0.34 -23.82 1.37
C TYR A 210 1.76 -24.38 1.54
N GLY A 211 2.32 -24.27 2.75
CA GLY A 211 3.69 -24.68 3.02
C GLY A 211 4.75 -23.74 2.44
N LEU A 212 4.36 -22.59 1.87
CA LEU A 212 5.29 -21.68 1.21
C LEU A 212 6.04 -20.87 2.26
N THR A 213 7.36 -20.81 2.12
CA THR A 213 8.23 -19.91 2.89
C THR A 213 8.26 -18.51 2.25
N PRO A 214 8.76 -17.47 2.93
CA PRO A 214 8.99 -16.16 2.32
C PRO A 214 9.81 -16.23 1.02
N CYS A 215 10.83 -17.10 0.96
CA CYS A 215 11.63 -17.31 -0.25
C CYS A 215 10.80 -17.81 -1.44
N HIS A 216 9.84 -18.71 -1.22
CA HIS A 216 8.93 -19.16 -2.28
C HIS A 216 8.13 -17.99 -2.86
N LEU A 217 7.64 -17.08 -2.01
CA LEU A 217 6.90 -15.90 -2.48
C LEU A 217 7.79 -14.89 -3.22
N ALA A 218 9.07 -14.79 -2.86
CA ALA A 218 10.02 -14.00 -3.65
C ALA A 218 10.25 -14.61 -5.04
N VAL A 219 10.29 -15.95 -5.14
CA VAL A 219 10.36 -16.66 -6.43
C VAL A 219 9.10 -16.43 -7.27
N ASP A 220 7.91 -16.61 -6.68
CA ASP A 220 6.62 -16.39 -7.34
C ASP A 220 6.45 -14.95 -7.84
N ALA A 221 6.96 -13.98 -7.09
CA ALA A 221 6.90 -12.55 -7.44
C ALA A 221 8.13 -12.04 -8.20
N ASN A 222 9.05 -12.94 -8.56
CA ASN A 222 10.25 -12.65 -9.33
C ASN A 222 11.19 -11.60 -8.70
N GLN A 223 11.31 -11.64 -7.36
CA GLN A 223 12.06 -10.68 -6.55
C GLN A 223 13.50 -11.19 -6.28
N GLY A 224 14.38 -11.08 -7.29
CA GLY A 224 15.75 -11.59 -7.21
C GLY A 224 16.61 -10.94 -6.11
N GLU A 225 16.47 -9.64 -5.86
CA GLU A 225 17.29 -8.92 -4.86
C GLU A 225 17.02 -9.36 -3.43
N ILE A 226 15.75 -9.51 -3.04
CA ILE A 226 15.39 -9.97 -1.70
C ILE A 226 15.68 -11.46 -1.52
N LEU A 227 15.54 -12.27 -2.58
CA LEU A 227 15.91 -13.67 -2.55
C LEU A 227 17.43 -13.84 -2.33
N LYS A 228 18.25 -13.05 -3.03
CA LYS A 228 19.69 -13.00 -2.80
C LYS A 228 20.02 -12.69 -1.35
N PHE A 229 19.41 -11.62 -0.83
CA PHE A 229 19.57 -11.23 0.57
C PHE A 229 19.19 -12.36 1.53
N ALA A 230 18.10 -13.08 1.27
CA ALA A 230 17.66 -14.18 2.13
C ALA A 230 18.66 -15.35 2.14
N LEU A 231 19.10 -15.81 0.97
CA LEU A 231 20.06 -16.91 0.84
C LEU A 231 21.42 -16.56 1.46
N GLU A 232 21.89 -15.32 1.31
CA GLU A 232 23.10 -14.83 1.99
C GLU A 232 22.96 -14.81 3.52
N ASN A 233 21.73 -14.70 4.04
CA ASN A 233 21.43 -14.74 5.47
C ASN A 233 21.04 -16.14 5.96
N GLY A 234 21.31 -17.19 5.18
CA GLY A 234 21.14 -18.57 5.59
C GLY A 234 19.74 -19.15 5.39
N ALA A 235 18.91 -18.53 4.54
CA ALA A 235 17.66 -19.14 4.10
C ALA A 235 17.93 -20.51 3.45
N ASN A 236 17.04 -21.47 3.67
CA ASN A 236 17.17 -22.78 3.07
C ASN A 236 16.83 -22.74 1.57
N ALA A 237 17.83 -22.90 0.70
CA ALA A 237 17.65 -22.97 -0.75
C ALA A 237 16.81 -24.20 -1.19
N GLU A 238 16.79 -25.24 -0.35
CA GLU A 238 16.06 -26.50 -0.55
C GLU A 238 14.79 -26.55 0.30
N SER A 239 14.22 -25.40 0.68
CA SER A 239 12.93 -25.39 1.36
C SER A 239 11.85 -25.94 0.43
N GLU A 240 11.06 -26.90 0.91
CA GLU A 240 9.95 -27.50 0.17
C GLU A 240 8.59 -26.90 0.58
N ASP A 241 7.75 -26.65 -0.42
CA ASP A 241 6.34 -26.31 -0.25
C ASP A 241 5.46 -27.54 0.07
N ALA A 242 4.15 -27.34 0.22
CA ALA A 242 3.24 -28.45 0.53
C ALA A 242 3.09 -29.50 -0.60
N CYS A 243 3.56 -29.20 -1.82
CA CYS A 243 3.60 -30.12 -2.95
C CYS A 243 4.96 -30.84 -3.07
N GLY A 244 5.89 -30.57 -2.15
CA GLY A 244 7.27 -31.05 -2.23
C GLY A 244 8.09 -30.34 -3.29
N TRP A 245 7.66 -29.16 -3.76
CA TRP A 245 8.46 -28.37 -4.68
C TRP A 245 9.49 -27.56 -3.90
N THR A 246 10.75 -27.75 -4.27
CA THR A 246 11.84 -26.88 -3.83
C THR A 246 11.71 -25.50 -4.47
N LEU A 247 12.48 -24.51 -4.00
CA LEU A 247 12.51 -23.18 -4.61
C LEU A 247 12.85 -23.23 -6.10
N LEU A 248 13.75 -24.12 -6.50
CA LEU A 248 14.14 -24.28 -7.90
C LEU A 248 12.99 -24.87 -8.73
N MET A 249 12.33 -25.92 -8.24
CA MET A 249 11.16 -26.51 -8.90
C MET A 249 10.06 -25.47 -9.10
N ARG A 250 9.75 -24.71 -8.04
CA ARG A 250 8.77 -23.63 -8.08
C ARG A 250 9.13 -22.58 -9.13
N ALA A 251 10.40 -22.14 -9.17
CA ALA A 251 10.87 -21.18 -10.16
C ALA A 251 10.69 -21.65 -11.60
N VAL A 252 10.86 -22.95 -11.86
CA VAL A 252 10.66 -23.56 -13.19
C VAL A 252 9.17 -23.59 -13.56
N VAL A 253 8.31 -24.02 -12.63
CA VAL A 253 6.86 -24.14 -12.84
C VAL A 253 6.20 -22.77 -13.03
N MET A 254 6.65 -21.77 -12.27
CA MET A 254 6.12 -20.40 -12.31
C MET A 254 6.74 -19.54 -13.43
N ASP A 255 7.65 -20.10 -14.23
CA ASP A 255 8.42 -19.40 -15.28
C ASP A 255 9.11 -18.12 -14.75
N SER A 256 9.76 -18.22 -13.59
CA SER A 256 10.51 -17.13 -12.97
C SER A 256 11.75 -16.74 -13.80
N ASP A 257 12.28 -15.55 -13.57
CA ASP A 257 13.43 -15.07 -14.34
C ASP A 257 14.64 -16.00 -14.22
N PHE A 258 15.38 -16.05 -15.31
CA PHE A 258 16.61 -16.80 -15.40
C PHE A 258 17.67 -16.40 -14.36
N THR A 259 17.63 -15.15 -13.90
CA THR A 259 18.50 -14.65 -12.83
C THR A 259 18.20 -15.35 -11.51
N ILE A 260 16.93 -15.64 -11.21
CA ILE A 260 16.51 -16.37 -10.00
C ILE A 260 16.96 -17.82 -10.06
N LEU A 261 16.75 -18.49 -11.19
CA LEU A 261 17.23 -19.86 -11.40
C LEU A 261 18.74 -19.98 -11.17
N LYS A 262 19.52 -19.06 -11.75
CA LYS A 262 20.97 -18.99 -11.53
C LYS A 262 21.33 -18.76 -10.07
N LEU A 263 20.61 -17.86 -9.41
CA LEU A 263 20.86 -17.51 -8.03
C LEU A 263 20.62 -18.70 -7.10
N ILE A 264 19.47 -19.37 -7.23
CA ILE A 264 19.15 -20.57 -6.44
C ILE A 264 20.22 -21.66 -6.64
N MET A 265 20.63 -21.91 -7.89
CA MET A 265 21.71 -22.86 -8.22
C MET A 265 23.08 -22.45 -7.63
N GLN A 266 23.39 -21.16 -7.54
CA GLN A 266 24.64 -20.69 -6.93
C GLN A 266 24.71 -20.99 -5.44
N PHE A 267 23.57 -21.02 -4.75
CA PHE A 267 23.46 -21.36 -3.34
C PHE A 267 23.27 -22.86 -3.09
N GLY A 268 23.62 -23.70 -4.08
CA GLY A 268 23.77 -25.14 -3.89
C GLY A 268 22.51 -25.95 -4.13
N ALA A 269 21.57 -25.43 -4.92
CA ALA A 269 20.34 -26.17 -5.17
C ALA A 269 20.58 -27.47 -5.96
N ASP A 270 19.89 -28.55 -5.56
CA ASP A 270 20.02 -29.86 -6.17
C ASP A 270 19.02 -30.06 -7.32
N LEU A 271 19.54 -30.48 -8.47
CA LEU A 271 18.75 -30.78 -9.66
C LEU A 271 18.09 -32.16 -9.59
N GLU A 272 18.64 -33.07 -8.79
CA GLU A 272 18.18 -34.44 -8.64
C GLU A 272 17.07 -34.59 -7.59
N ASN A 273 16.76 -33.51 -6.85
CA ASN A 273 15.63 -33.50 -5.93
C ASN A 273 14.33 -33.81 -6.67
N ARG A 274 13.42 -34.49 -5.96
CA ARG A 274 12.19 -35.03 -6.52
C ARG A 274 10.97 -34.49 -5.79
N ASP A 275 9.96 -34.08 -6.55
CA ASP A 275 8.67 -33.67 -5.99
C ASP A 275 7.87 -34.88 -5.46
N MET A 276 6.69 -34.62 -4.88
CA MET A 276 5.80 -35.69 -4.40
C MET A 276 5.34 -36.67 -5.49
N ARG A 277 5.49 -36.35 -6.77
CA ARG A 277 5.19 -37.22 -7.92
C ARG A 277 6.45 -37.91 -8.45
N ASN A 278 7.57 -37.83 -7.74
CA ASN A 278 8.88 -38.32 -8.13
C ASN A 278 9.44 -37.66 -9.40
N LEU A 279 9.00 -36.44 -9.74
CA LEU A 279 9.51 -35.68 -10.88
C LEU A 279 10.69 -34.80 -10.46
N THR A 280 11.72 -34.77 -11.31
CA THR A 280 12.88 -33.89 -11.14
C THR A 280 12.58 -32.48 -11.65
N CYS A 281 13.45 -31.51 -11.33
CA CYS A 281 13.38 -30.16 -11.92
C CYS A 281 13.37 -30.18 -13.46
N MET A 282 14.11 -31.12 -14.06
CA MET A 282 14.16 -31.33 -15.51
C MET A 282 12.83 -31.82 -16.08
N ASP A 283 12.20 -32.77 -15.39
CA ASP A 283 10.90 -33.30 -15.81
C ASP A 283 9.82 -32.22 -15.72
N LEU A 284 9.86 -31.39 -14.68
CA LEU A 284 8.98 -30.23 -14.55
C LEU A 284 9.22 -29.21 -15.67
N ALA A 285 10.48 -28.90 -16.01
CA ALA A 285 10.79 -27.99 -17.12
C ALA A 285 10.19 -28.48 -18.44
N ARG A 286 10.25 -29.78 -18.71
CA ARG A 286 9.64 -30.39 -19.91
C ARG A 286 8.12 -30.36 -19.86
N LEU A 287 7.53 -30.70 -18.71
CA LEU A 287 6.08 -30.77 -18.53
C LEU A 287 5.42 -29.40 -18.69
N TYR A 288 6.06 -28.34 -18.22
CA TYR A 288 5.59 -26.95 -18.36
C TYR A 288 6.16 -26.23 -19.60
N ASN A 289 6.86 -26.94 -20.49
CA ASN A 289 7.43 -26.41 -21.74
C ASN A 289 8.39 -25.21 -21.55
N ASN A 290 9.12 -25.18 -20.43
CA ASN A 290 10.13 -24.15 -20.15
C ASN A 290 11.49 -24.52 -20.76
N LYS A 291 11.63 -24.30 -22.07
CA LYS A 291 12.85 -24.63 -22.84
C LYS A 291 14.10 -23.92 -22.32
N LYS A 292 13.96 -22.70 -21.81
CA LYS A 292 15.10 -21.92 -21.31
C LYS A 292 15.70 -22.54 -20.05
N ALA A 293 14.83 -22.97 -19.13
CA ALA A 293 15.26 -23.67 -17.92
C ALA A 293 15.86 -25.03 -18.29
N GLU A 294 15.23 -25.77 -19.21
CA GLU A 294 15.72 -27.07 -19.69
C GLU A 294 17.14 -26.97 -20.27
N ASP A 295 17.36 -26.07 -21.24
CA ASP A 295 18.68 -25.87 -21.87
C ASP A 295 19.77 -25.53 -20.85
N TYR A 296 19.42 -24.73 -19.85
CA TYR A 296 20.33 -24.35 -18.78
C TYR A 296 20.69 -25.51 -17.86
N PHE A 297 19.71 -26.29 -17.43
CA PHE A 297 19.94 -27.45 -16.59
C PHE A 297 20.73 -28.55 -17.30
N ILE A 298 20.47 -28.80 -18.60
CA ILE A 298 21.30 -29.70 -19.42
C ILE A 298 22.76 -29.26 -19.40
N LYS A 299 23.01 -27.95 -19.54
CA LYS A 299 24.36 -27.39 -19.48
C LYS A 299 24.99 -27.57 -18.09
N GLN A 300 24.23 -27.40 -17.01
CA GLN A 300 24.73 -27.57 -15.65
C GLN A 300 25.03 -29.04 -15.30
N LEU A 301 24.17 -29.98 -15.69
CA LEU A 301 24.41 -31.41 -15.49
C LEU A 301 25.70 -31.86 -16.19
N ARG A 302 25.90 -31.46 -17.47
CA ARG A 302 27.15 -31.72 -18.19
C ARG A 302 28.37 -31.15 -17.49
N LEU A 303 28.25 -29.95 -16.89
CA LEU A 303 29.34 -29.34 -16.12
C LEU A 303 29.63 -30.11 -14.83
N GLN A 304 28.62 -30.61 -14.13
CA GLN A 304 28.78 -31.45 -12.94
C GLN A 304 29.44 -32.79 -13.27
N GLU A 305 29.02 -33.46 -14.37
CA GLU A 305 29.65 -34.69 -14.86
C GLU A 305 31.13 -34.48 -15.22
N MET A 306 31.45 -33.39 -15.93
CA MET A 306 32.84 -33.05 -16.26
C MET A 306 33.70 -32.76 -15.03
N LYS A 307 33.12 -32.20 -13.95
CA LYS A 307 33.84 -31.99 -12.68
C LYS A 307 34.12 -33.32 -11.99
N LYS A 308 33.11 -34.19 -11.86
CA LYS A 308 33.26 -35.54 -11.27
C LYS A 308 34.37 -36.34 -11.98
N GLN A 309 34.37 -36.36 -13.31
CA GLN A 309 35.39 -37.06 -14.11
C GLN A 309 36.82 -36.49 -13.94
N LYS A 310 36.96 -35.19 -13.59
CA LYS A 310 38.27 -34.58 -13.32
C LYS A 310 38.77 -34.88 -11.92
N GLU A 311 37.87 -34.90 -10.94
CA GLU A 311 38.18 -35.28 -9.56
C GLU A 311 38.63 -36.74 -9.48
N GLU A 312 37.95 -37.63 -10.20
CA GLU A 312 38.32 -39.06 -10.30
C GLU A 312 39.69 -39.28 -10.96
N LYS A 313 40.09 -38.43 -11.91
CA LYS A 313 41.38 -38.53 -12.63
C LYS A 313 42.54 -37.82 -11.94
N GLY A 314 42.28 -37.01 -10.92
CA GLY A 314 43.32 -36.28 -10.16
C GLY A 314 43.65 -36.90 -8.81
N ALA A 315 43.00 -38.01 -8.46
CA ALA A 315 43.21 -38.77 -7.22
C ALA A 315 44.13 -40.00 -7.39
N ASP A 316 44.62 -40.25 -8.62
CA ASP A 316 45.64 -41.26 -8.99
C ASP A 316 47.01 -40.60 -9.20
#